data_AF-A0A7W0L209-F1
#
_entry.id   AF-A0A7W0L209-F1
#
_cell.length_a   1.000
_cell.length_b   1.000
_cell.length_c   1.000
_cell.angle_alpha   90.00
_cell.angle_beta   90.00
_cell.angle_gamma   90.00
#
_symmetry.space_group_name_H-M   'P 1'
#
loop_
_entity.id
_entity.type
_entity.pdbx_description
1 polymer ?
#
loop_
_entity_poly.entity_id
_entity_poly.type
_entity_poly.pdbx_seq_one_letter_code
_entity_poly.pdbx_strand_id
1 'polypeptide(L)'
;MTLELRDGWYLMSTADLELELRRWRSPEELLPASGAEPLSIEQAIAFRDAGNLPDEHDRTLRLVFRIEDTKDLANLDARRISFEPDYHEAPRWRTEGSRPINVVPLRRFDVRPVTTSAWWEEPALKALEQEFQTSGTAAGVRVPGEYRGFVFKTILTLQAQSREVSPRTIAESIARWLPEADARRVARSLAEANR
;
A
#
# COMPACT_ATOMS: atom_id res chain seq x y z
N MET A 1 5.31 -18.93 23.77
CA MET A 1 5.53 -19.41 22.38
C MET A 1 5.69 -18.18 21.51
N THR A 2 6.75 -18.09 20.72
CA THR A 2 6.99 -16.98 19.79
C THR A 2 6.08 -17.15 18.58
N LEU A 3 5.19 -16.18 18.34
CA LEU A 3 4.37 -16.16 17.13
C LEU A 3 5.31 -15.87 15.95
N GLU A 4 5.45 -16.81 15.02
CA GLU A 4 6.14 -16.57 13.75
C GLU A 4 5.14 -15.95 12.78
N LEU A 5 5.44 -14.76 12.26
CA LEU A 5 4.59 -14.12 11.27
C LEU A 5 4.51 -14.97 9.99
N ARG A 6 3.28 -15.33 9.62
CA ARG A 6 2.91 -15.98 8.36
C ARG A 6 2.13 -15.01 7.49
N ASP A 7 1.93 -15.38 6.23
CA ASP A 7 1.00 -14.68 5.35
C ASP A 7 -0.37 -14.49 6.02
N GLY A 8 -0.83 -13.25 6.09
CA GLY A 8 -2.13 -12.94 6.66
C GLY A 8 -2.23 -11.59 7.35
N TRP A 9 -3.38 -11.38 7.97
CA TRP A 9 -3.73 -10.16 8.66
C TRP A 9 -3.30 -10.18 10.11
N TYR A 10 -2.79 -9.05 10.59
CA TYR A 10 -2.42 -8.86 11.99
C TYR A 10 -2.89 -7.50 12.49
N LEU A 11 -3.31 -7.42 13.75
CA LEU A 11 -3.26 -6.18 14.51
C LEU A 11 -1.87 -6.03 15.09
N MET A 12 -1.21 -4.92 14.75
CA MET A 12 0.18 -4.71 15.11
C MET A 12 0.49 -3.22 15.22
N SER A 13 1.12 -2.82 16.33
CA SER A 13 1.64 -1.47 16.48
C SER A 13 2.90 -1.28 15.61
N THR A 14 3.35 -0.05 15.43
CA THR A 14 4.63 0.19 14.72
C THR A 14 5.81 -0.42 15.48
N ALA A 15 5.79 -0.36 16.81
CA ALA A 15 6.84 -0.96 17.65
C ALA A 15 6.87 -2.49 17.52
N ASP A 16 5.70 -3.14 17.50
CA ASP A 16 5.61 -4.58 17.26
C ASP A 16 6.15 -4.96 15.88
N LEU A 17 5.85 -4.17 14.84
CA LEU A 17 6.36 -4.40 13.50
C LEU A 17 7.89 -4.29 13.46
N GLU A 18 8.48 -3.27 14.08
CA GLU A 18 9.93 -3.12 14.14
C GLU A 18 10.60 -4.28 14.87
N LEU A 19 9.99 -4.75 15.96
CA LEU A 19 10.43 -5.92 16.72
C LEU A 19 10.37 -7.20 15.87
N GLU A 20 9.27 -7.44 15.16
CA GLU A 20 9.11 -8.60 14.27
C GLU A 20 10.05 -8.54 13.07
N LEU A 21 10.28 -7.36 12.50
CA LEU A 21 11.28 -7.18 11.43
C LEU A 21 12.70 -7.48 11.94
N ARG A 22 13.03 -7.11 13.17
CA ARG A 22 14.34 -7.43 13.78
C ARG A 22 14.49 -8.92 14.02
N ARG A 23 13.47 -9.58 14.59
CA ARG A 23 13.41 -11.04 14.76
C ARG A 23 13.58 -11.79 13.43
N TRP A 24 12.92 -11.30 12.39
CA TRP A 24 13.01 -11.88 11.06
C TRP A 24 14.42 -11.77 10.46
N ARG A 25 15.12 -10.65 10.72
CA ARG A 25 16.48 -10.40 10.20
C ARG A 25 17.58 -11.07 11.02
N SER A 26 17.35 -11.30 12.30
CA SER A 26 18.31 -11.84 13.27
C SER A 26 17.63 -12.88 14.17
N PRO A 27 17.28 -14.07 13.63
CA PRO A 27 16.57 -15.10 14.39
C PRO A 27 17.36 -15.66 15.58
N GLU A 28 18.68 -15.50 15.59
CA GLU A 28 19.56 -15.83 16.70
C GLU A 28 19.44 -14.88 17.91
N GLU A 29 18.88 -13.68 17.70
CA GLU A 29 18.74 -12.69 18.76
C GLU A 29 17.54 -13.01 19.69
N LEU A 30 17.80 -13.09 20.99
CA LEU A 30 16.77 -13.33 22.00
C LEU A 30 15.95 -12.05 22.26
N LEU A 31 14.92 -11.85 21.45
CA LEU A 31 14.00 -10.70 21.53
C LEU A 31 12.67 -11.05 22.22
N PRO A 32 12.07 -10.14 23.00
CA PRO A 32 10.77 -10.36 23.65
C PRO A 32 9.65 -10.56 22.63
N ALA A 33 8.58 -11.26 22.99
CA ALA A 33 7.39 -11.44 22.15
C ALA A 33 6.78 -10.09 21.73
N SER A 34 6.37 -9.96 20.48
CA SER A 34 5.52 -8.84 20.06
C SER A 34 4.08 -9.04 20.53
N GLY A 35 3.34 -7.94 20.59
CA GLY A 35 1.89 -7.91 20.77
C GLY A 35 1.10 -8.12 19.48
N ALA A 36 1.74 -8.64 18.42
CA ALA A 36 1.10 -8.89 17.13
C ALA A 36 0.02 -9.97 17.28
N GLU A 37 -1.19 -9.67 16.83
CA GLU A 37 -2.34 -10.55 16.96
C GLU A 37 -2.84 -10.98 15.58
N PRO A 38 -2.79 -12.28 15.24
CA PRO A 38 -3.28 -12.76 13.94
C PRO A 38 -4.80 -12.65 13.87
N LEU A 39 -5.32 -12.22 12.73
CA LEU A 39 -6.74 -12.13 12.44
C LEU A 39 -7.13 -13.09 11.32
N SER A 40 -8.37 -13.59 11.38
CA SER A 40 -9.01 -14.16 10.20
C SER A 40 -9.26 -13.07 9.14
N ILE A 41 -9.45 -13.47 7.88
CA ILE A 41 -9.82 -12.54 6.80
C ILE A 41 -11.10 -11.77 7.15
N GLU A 42 -12.10 -12.47 7.69
CA GLU A 42 -13.38 -11.87 8.09
C GLU A 42 -13.20 -10.82 9.19
N GLN A 43 -12.39 -11.11 10.21
CA GLN A 43 -12.09 -10.16 11.29
C GLN A 43 -11.34 -8.93 10.76
N ALA A 44 -10.36 -9.15 9.87
CA ALA A 44 -9.59 -8.06 9.29
C ALA A 44 -10.45 -7.15 8.40
N ILE A 45 -11.35 -7.73 7.59
CA ILE A 45 -12.30 -6.96 6.79
C ILE A 45 -13.24 -6.16 7.69
N ALA A 46 -13.78 -6.77 8.76
CA ALA A 46 -14.64 -6.06 9.70
C ALA A 46 -13.91 -4.89 10.40
N PHE A 47 -12.68 -5.11 10.87
CA PHE A 47 -11.87 -4.07 11.51
C PHE A 47 -11.52 -2.94 10.54
N ARG A 48 -11.18 -3.30 9.30
CA ARG A 48 -10.95 -2.36 8.20
C ARG A 48 -12.20 -1.53 7.96
N ASP A 49 -13.35 -2.18 7.81
CA ASP A 49 -14.59 -1.53 7.44
C ASP A 49 -15.12 -0.61 8.58
N ALA A 50 -14.70 -0.89 9.82
CA ALA A 50 -14.86 0.00 10.97
C ALA A 50 -13.86 1.17 11.03
N GLY A 51 -13.00 1.31 10.03
CA GLY A 51 -12.12 2.47 9.86
C GLY A 51 -10.63 2.21 10.06
N ASN A 52 -10.20 0.99 10.38
CA ASN A 52 -8.81 0.71 10.76
C ASN A 52 -8.28 1.74 11.79
N LEU A 53 -9.09 1.98 12.82
CA LEU A 53 -8.74 2.88 13.92
C LEU A 53 -7.71 2.19 14.82
N PRO A 54 -6.74 2.93 15.40
CA PRO A 54 -5.85 2.35 16.38
C PRO A 54 -6.65 1.88 17.61
N ASP A 55 -6.32 0.70 18.12
CA ASP A 55 -6.90 0.21 19.37
C ASP A 55 -6.22 0.83 20.61
N GLU A 56 -6.56 0.35 21.80
CA GLU A 56 -6.00 0.82 23.08
C GLU A 56 -4.47 0.63 23.21
N HIS A 57 -3.88 -0.21 22.35
CA HIS A 57 -2.45 -0.49 22.26
C HIS A 57 -1.79 0.16 21.02
N ASP A 58 -2.47 1.10 20.35
CA ASP A 58 -2.04 1.74 19.09
C ASP A 58 -1.79 0.74 17.94
N ARG A 59 -2.49 -0.41 17.96
CA ARG A 59 -2.39 -1.44 16.92
C ARG A 59 -3.33 -1.12 15.77
N THR A 60 -2.86 -1.36 14.55
CA THR A 60 -3.63 -1.21 13.31
C THR A 60 -3.43 -2.42 12.40
N LEU A 61 -4.27 -2.57 11.38
CA LEU A 61 -4.15 -3.66 10.42
C LEU A 61 -2.85 -3.59 9.62
N ARG A 62 -2.13 -4.71 9.62
CA ARG A 62 -0.99 -5.00 8.76
C ARG A 62 -1.27 -6.27 7.97
N LEU A 63 -1.08 -6.23 6.66
CA LEU A 63 -1.12 -7.41 5.81
C LEU A 63 0.29 -7.91 5.57
N VAL A 64 0.65 -9.03 6.18
CA VAL A 64 1.99 -9.59 6.10
C VAL A 64 2.08 -10.58 4.95
N PHE A 65 3.16 -10.51 4.18
CA PHE A 65 3.54 -11.51 3.19
C PHE A 65 4.99 -11.92 3.38
N ARG A 66 5.26 -13.21 3.56
CA ARG A 66 6.62 -13.75 3.54
C ARG A 66 7.12 -13.82 2.10
N ILE A 67 8.30 -13.29 1.86
CA ILE A 67 8.94 -13.32 0.55
C ILE A 67 10.21 -14.17 0.69
N GLU A 68 10.08 -15.46 0.38
CA GLU A 68 11.16 -16.44 0.50
C GLU A 68 12.01 -16.47 -0.77
N ASP A 69 11.43 -16.14 -1.94
CA ASP A 69 12.13 -16.13 -3.22
C ASP A 69 11.68 -14.99 -4.16
N THR A 70 12.26 -14.93 -5.36
CA THR A 70 11.91 -13.91 -6.37
C THR A 70 10.53 -14.14 -6.99
N LYS A 71 10.01 -15.37 -6.98
CA LYS A 71 8.67 -15.71 -7.46
C LYS A 71 7.61 -15.18 -6.49
N ASP A 72 7.84 -15.29 -5.19
CA ASP A 72 7.00 -14.70 -4.15
C ASP A 72 6.91 -13.18 -4.31
N LEU A 73 8.05 -12.54 -4.59
CA LEU A 73 8.11 -11.11 -4.80
C LEU A 73 7.35 -10.69 -6.06
N ALA A 74 7.53 -11.42 -7.16
CA ALA A 74 6.86 -11.13 -8.43
C ALA A 74 5.33 -11.35 -8.37
N ASN A 75 4.85 -12.22 -7.47
CA ASN A 75 3.44 -12.56 -7.33
C ASN A 75 2.76 -11.88 -6.13
N LEU A 76 3.35 -10.84 -5.56
CA LEU A 76 2.81 -10.18 -4.35
C LEU A 76 1.38 -9.68 -4.54
N ASP A 77 1.10 -9.04 -5.67
CA ASP A 77 -0.25 -8.54 -6.00
C ASP A 77 -1.27 -9.68 -6.15
N ALA A 78 -0.87 -10.80 -6.76
CA ALA A 78 -1.73 -11.98 -6.90
C ALA A 78 -2.03 -12.62 -5.53
N ARG A 79 -1.01 -12.71 -4.65
CA ARG A 79 -1.17 -13.20 -3.28
C ARG A 79 -2.07 -12.30 -2.46
N ARG A 80 -1.99 -10.98 -2.66
CA ARG A 80 -2.82 -10.00 -1.98
C ARG A 80 -4.31 -10.18 -2.23
N ILE A 81 -4.71 -10.55 -3.45
CA ILE A 81 -6.12 -10.79 -3.80
C ILE A 81 -6.76 -11.83 -2.87
N SER A 82 -6.00 -12.85 -2.42
CA SER A 82 -6.51 -13.88 -1.52
C SER A 82 -6.85 -13.38 -0.12
N PHE A 83 -6.33 -12.23 0.30
CA PHE A 83 -6.54 -11.65 1.64
C PHE A 83 -7.35 -10.35 1.61
N GLU A 84 -7.28 -9.61 0.50
CA GLU A 84 -7.90 -8.30 0.32
C GLU A 84 -8.45 -8.20 -1.12
N PRO A 85 -9.54 -8.92 -1.46
CA PRO A 85 -9.99 -9.06 -2.85
C PRO A 85 -10.40 -7.73 -3.50
N ASP A 86 -10.84 -6.77 -2.71
CA ASP A 86 -11.28 -5.43 -3.11
C ASP A 86 -10.17 -4.38 -2.95
N TYR A 87 -8.89 -4.78 -2.90
CA TYR A 87 -7.82 -3.82 -2.58
C TYR A 87 -7.61 -2.71 -3.61
N HIS A 88 -8.14 -2.90 -4.81
CA HIS A 88 -8.16 -1.90 -5.88
C HIS A 88 -9.31 -0.90 -5.73
N GLU A 89 -10.35 -1.21 -4.96
CA GLU A 89 -11.50 -0.34 -4.80
C GLU A 89 -11.21 0.81 -3.82
N ALA A 90 -11.95 1.91 -4.01
CA ALA A 90 -11.93 3.04 -3.08
C ALA A 90 -12.37 2.56 -1.70
N PRO A 91 -11.63 2.88 -0.62
CA PRO A 91 -12.04 2.46 0.71
C PRO A 91 -13.31 3.23 1.12
N ARG A 92 -14.41 2.51 1.35
CA ARG A 92 -15.67 3.08 1.87
C ARG A 92 -15.62 3.39 3.38
N TRP A 93 -14.58 2.92 4.04
CA TRP A 93 -14.45 2.88 5.50
C TRP A 93 -13.61 4.01 6.09
N ARG A 94 -13.10 4.95 5.27
CA ARG A 94 -12.26 6.03 5.78
C ARG A 94 -13.09 7.00 6.62
N THR A 95 -12.88 6.96 7.93
CA THR A 95 -13.43 7.87 8.92
C THR A 95 -12.34 8.72 9.54
N GLU A 96 -12.72 9.69 10.36
CA GLU A 96 -11.76 10.45 11.15
C GLU A 96 -10.93 9.51 12.04
N GLY A 97 -9.62 9.73 12.09
CA GLY A 97 -8.68 8.89 12.84
C GLY A 97 -8.20 7.62 12.11
N SER A 98 -8.79 7.26 10.96
CA SER A 98 -8.38 6.08 10.18
C SER A 98 -6.89 6.09 9.81
N ARG A 99 -6.22 4.95 9.99
CA ARG A 99 -4.83 4.76 9.59
C ARG A 99 -4.73 3.98 8.26
N PRO A 100 -3.69 4.22 7.43
CA PRO A 100 -3.43 3.40 6.26
C PRO A 100 -3.20 1.93 6.63
N ILE A 101 -3.70 1.03 5.78
CA ILE A 101 -3.34 -0.38 5.84
C ILE A 101 -1.94 -0.50 5.25
N ASN A 102 -1.01 -1.06 6.02
CA ASN A 102 0.34 -1.31 5.54
C ASN A 102 0.48 -2.76 5.09
N VAL A 103 0.90 -2.93 3.84
CA VAL A 103 1.36 -4.23 3.33
C VAL A 103 2.82 -4.39 3.73
N VAL A 104 3.14 -5.47 4.44
CA VAL A 104 4.45 -5.76 5.01
C VAL A 104 5.05 -6.97 4.27
N PRO A 105 5.83 -6.76 3.21
CA PRO A 105 6.61 -7.82 2.61
C PRO A 105 7.80 -8.17 3.51
N LEU A 106 7.68 -9.24 4.31
CA LEU A 106 8.77 -9.82 5.09
C LEU A 106 9.72 -10.57 4.16
N ARG A 107 10.65 -9.82 3.58
CA ARG A 107 11.60 -10.34 2.60
C ARG A 107 12.86 -10.85 3.25
N ARG A 108 13.32 -12.04 2.84
CA ARG A 108 14.67 -12.50 3.19
C ARG A 108 15.73 -11.56 2.58
N PHE A 109 16.89 -11.46 3.22
CA PHE A 109 17.94 -10.52 2.79
C PHE A 109 18.53 -10.86 1.41
N ASP A 110 18.57 -12.13 1.05
CA ASP A 110 19.11 -12.66 -0.20
C ASP A 110 18.17 -12.53 -1.40
N VAL A 111 16.88 -12.28 -1.16
CA VAL A 111 15.90 -12.05 -2.23
C VAL A 111 16.00 -10.62 -2.73
N ARG A 112 16.48 -10.45 -3.96
CA ARG A 112 16.54 -9.16 -4.65
C ARG A 112 15.62 -9.15 -5.87
N PRO A 113 14.95 -8.02 -6.18
CA PRO A 113 14.22 -7.89 -7.43
C PRO A 113 15.17 -8.10 -8.60
N VAL A 114 14.74 -8.86 -9.60
CA VAL A 114 15.44 -8.98 -10.89
C VAL A 114 15.02 -7.79 -11.77
N THR A 115 15.18 -6.56 -11.28
CA THR A 115 14.95 -5.37 -12.09
C THR A 115 16.28 -4.92 -12.67
N THR A 116 16.44 -5.05 -13.98
CA THR A 116 17.65 -4.66 -14.71
C THR A 116 17.74 -3.17 -15.02
N SER A 117 16.66 -2.41 -14.79
CA SER A 117 16.56 -0.96 -15.03
C SER A 117 15.95 -0.24 -13.84
N ALA A 118 16.25 1.04 -13.69
CA ALA A 118 15.60 1.87 -12.68
C ALA A 118 14.12 2.08 -13.02
N TRP A 119 13.27 2.22 -12.00
CA TRP A 119 11.81 2.37 -12.21
C TRP A 119 11.44 3.59 -13.05
N TRP A 120 12.27 4.65 -13.06
CA TRP A 120 12.05 5.82 -13.93
C TRP A 120 12.44 5.61 -15.39
N GLU A 121 13.08 4.48 -15.70
CA GLU A 121 13.48 4.13 -17.06
C GLU A 121 12.38 3.39 -17.82
N GLU A 122 11.33 2.98 -17.12
CA GLU A 122 10.17 2.29 -17.69
C GLU A 122 9.49 3.15 -18.78
N PRO A 123 9.26 2.61 -19.99
CA PRO A 123 8.71 3.37 -21.10
C PRO A 123 7.37 4.05 -20.78
N ALA A 124 6.50 3.35 -20.04
CA ALA A 124 5.18 3.88 -19.67
C ALA A 124 5.30 5.10 -18.73
N LEU A 125 6.20 5.05 -17.74
CA LEU A 125 6.44 6.20 -16.87
C LEU A 125 7.09 7.35 -17.64
N LYS A 126 8.06 7.07 -18.52
CA LYS A 126 8.68 8.09 -19.38
C LYS A 126 7.64 8.82 -20.23
N ALA A 127 6.67 8.11 -20.78
CA ALA A 127 5.59 8.72 -21.54
C ALA A 127 4.74 9.67 -20.68
N LEU A 128 4.37 9.27 -19.46
CA LEU A 128 3.64 10.14 -18.53
C LEU A 128 4.45 11.36 -18.10
N GLU A 129 5.75 11.20 -17.84
CA GLU A 129 6.63 12.32 -17.51
C GLU A 129 6.77 13.29 -18.69
N GLN A 130 6.92 12.78 -19.93
CA GLN A 130 6.99 13.62 -21.13
C GLN A 130 5.70 14.41 -21.37
N GLU A 131 4.54 13.77 -21.21
CA GLU A 131 3.25 14.45 -21.28
C GLU A 131 3.18 15.56 -20.22
N PHE A 132 3.54 15.25 -18.98
CA PHE A 132 3.49 16.20 -17.88
C PHE A 132 4.40 17.41 -18.09
N GLN A 133 5.61 17.21 -18.58
CA GLN A 133 6.53 18.31 -18.89
C GLN A 133 5.99 19.20 -20.03
N THR A 134 5.17 18.65 -20.93
CA THR A 134 4.63 19.38 -22.09
C THR A 134 3.36 20.15 -21.75
N SER A 135 2.42 19.54 -21.03
CA SER A 135 1.06 20.08 -20.84
C SER A 135 0.64 20.17 -19.37
N GLY A 136 1.45 19.69 -18.44
CA GLY A 136 1.06 19.53 -17.03
C GLY A 136 0.04 18.39 -16.82
N THR A 137 -0.15 17.51 -17.81
CA THR A 137 -1.09 16.39 -17.74
C THR A 137 -0.37 15.04 -17.75
N ALA A 138 -1.00 14.01 -17.21
CA ALA A 138 -0.57 12.63 -17.36
C ALA A 138 -1.79 11.76 -17.64
N ALA A 139 -1.75 11.02 -18.74
CA ALA A 139 -2.91 10.32 -19.30
C ALA A 139 -4.15 11.21 -19.44
N GLY A 140 -3.95 12.47 -19.87
CA GLY A 140 -5.01 13.45 -20.08
C GLY A 140 -5.55 14.13 -18.81
N VAL A 141 -5.06 13.75 -17.63
CA VAL A 141 -5.45 14.37 -16.34
C VAL A 141 -4.44 15.42 -15.94
N ARG A 142 -4.87 16.64 -15.60
CA ARG A 142 -3.98 17.66 -15.03
C ARG A 142 -3.50 17.24 -13.65
N VAL A 143 -2.19 17.24 -13.44
CA VAL A 143 -1.56 16.75 -12.22
C VAL A 143 -0.95 17.90 -11.43
N PRO A 144 -1.32 18.10 -10.15
CA PRO A 144 -0.57 19.00 -9.28
C PRO A 144 0.87 18.49 -9.10
N GLY A 145 1.87 19.33 -9.39
CA GLY A 145 3.28 18.90 -9.45
C GLY A 145 3.79 18.26 -8.16
N GLU A 146 3.27 18.69 -7.00
CA GLU A 146 3.57 18.13 -5.67
C GLU A 146 3.18 16.65 -5.51
N TYR A 147 2.22 16.15 -6.31
CA TYR A 147 1.74 14.76 -6.25
C TYR A 147 2.18 13.90 -7.44
N ARG A 148 3.02 14.42 -8.36
CA ARG A 148 3.31 13.77 -9.66
C ARG A 148 3.72 12.31 -9.54
N GLY A 149 4.68 12.00 -8.67
CA GLY A 149 5.23 10.65 -8.57
C GLY A 149 4.21 9.64 -8.03
N PHE A 150 3.31 10.09 -7.16
CA PHE A 150 2.26 9.27 -6.60
C PHE A 150 1.12 9.06 -7.59
N VAL A 151 0.75 10.12 -8.31
CA VAL A 151 -0.28 10.08 -9.37
C VAL A 151 0.16 9.20 -10.53
N PHE A 152 1.41 9.28 -10.99
CA PHE A 152 1.86 8.48 -12.14
C PHE A 152 1.84 6.99 -11.83
N LYS A 153 2.32 6.59 -10.65
CA LYS A 153 2.23 5.19 -10.19
C LYS A 153 0.78 4.73 -10.16
N THR A 154 -0.11 5.56 -9.66
CA THR A 154 -1.55 5.27 -9.60
C THR A 154 -2.15 5.11 -11.00
N ILE A 155 -1.82 5.98 -11.95
CA ILE A 155 -2.27 5.90 -13.34
C ILE A 155 -1.84 4.57 -13.96
N LEU A 156 -0.55 4.20 -13.83
CA LEU A 156 -0.03 2.96 -14.38
C LEU A 156 -0.73 1.73 -13.77
N THR A 157 -0.98 1.75 -12.45
CA THR A 157 -1.75 0.70 -11.77
C THR A 157 -3.18 0.59 -12.31
N LEU A 158 -3.88 1.72 -12.49
CA LEU A 158 -5.24 1.73 -13.04
C LEU A 158 -5.27 1.22 -14.49
N GLN A 159 -4.31 1.63 -15.33
CA GLN A 159 -4.18 1.18 -16.72
C GLN A 159 -3.89 -0.32 -16.81
N ALA A 160 -2.99 -0.84 -15.97
CA ALA A 160 -2.67 -2.27 -15.92
C ALA A 160 -3.90 -3.13 -15.55
N GLN A 161 -4.87 -2.54 -14.84
CA GLN A 161 -6.13 -3.18 -14.45
C GLN A 161 -7.27 -2.89 -15.43
N SER A 162 -7.00 -2.24 -16.56
CA SER A 162 -8.03 -1.77 -17.51
C SER A 162 -9.12 -0.90 -16.86
N ARG A 163 -8.75 -0.12 -15.83
CA ARG A 163 -9.67 0.79 -15.13
C ARG A 163 -9.61 2.19 -15.73
N GLU A 164 -10.72 2.91 -15.60
CA GLU A 164 -10.80 4.30 -16.00
C GLU A 164 -9.78 5.16 -15.25
N VAL A 165 -9.06 5.99 -15.99
CA VAL A 165 -8.16 7.01 -15.45
C VAL A 165 -8.88 8.35 -15.46
N SER A 166 -9.32 8.80 -14.28
CA SER A 166 -9.94 10.10 -14.07
C SER A 166 -9.45 10.72 -12.76
N PRO A 167 -9.61 12.05 -12.54
CA PRO A 167 -9.22 12.67 -11.27
C PRO A 167 -9.84 11.97 -10.06
N ARG A 168 -11.08 11.50 -10.22
CA ARG A 168 -11.82 10.77 -9.17
C ARG A 168 -11.20 9.40 -8.90
N THR A 169 -10.98 8.56 -9.92
CA THR A 169 -10.45 7.21 -9.71
C THR A 169 -9.02 7.23 -9.19
N ILE A 170 -8.22 8.22 -9.61
CA ILE A 170 -6.90 8.49 -9.05
C ILE A 170 -6.99 8.83 -7.56
N ALA A 171 -7.82 9.82 -7.19
CA ALA A 171 -7.98 10.24 -5.80
C ALA A 171 -8.46 9.10 -4.89
N GLU A 172 -9.42 8.31 -5.38
CA GLU A 172 -9.96 7.13 -4.69
C GLU A 172 -8.89 6.05 -4.44
N SER A 173 -8.04 5.78 -5.43
CA SER A 173 -6.93 4.82 -5.29
C SER A 173 -5.86 5.34 -4.32
N ILE A 174 -5.54 6.63 -4.39
CA ILE A 174 -4.60 7.31 -3.49
C ILE A 174 -5.08 7.29 -2.04
N ALA A 175 -6.38 7.49 -1.81
CA ALA A 175 -6.97 7.54 -0.47
C ALA A 175 -6.72 6.26 0.36
N ARG A 176 -6.46 5.12 -0.29
CA ARG A 176 -6.12 3.87 0.39
C ARG A 176 -4.80 3.94 1.15
N TRP A 177 -3.89 4.82 0.74
CA TRP A 177 -2.51 4.84 1.22
C TRP A 177 -2.20 6.00 2.16
N LEU A 178 -3.13 6.94 2.28
CA LEU A 178 -2.94 8.16 3.05
C LEU A 178 -3.83 8.20 4.29
N PRO A 179 -3.45 8.99 5.31
CA PRO A 179 -4.39 9.45 6.31
C PRO A 179 -5.56 10.19 5.65
N GLU A 180 -6.70 10.20 6.33
CA GLU A 180 -7.95 10.75 5.78
C GLU A 180 -7.83 12.22 5.36
N ALA A 181 -7.19 13.07 6.17
CA ALA A 181 -7.00 14.48 5.88
C ALA A 181 -6.14 14.71 4.62
N ASP A 182 -5.09 13.90 4.44
CA ASP A 182 -4.21 13.97 3.27
C ASP A 182 -4.91 13.44 2.02
N ALA A 183 -5.69 12.36 2.14
CA ALA A 183 -6.52 11.84 1.05
C ALA A 183 -7.52 12.90 0.56
N ARG A 184 -8.20 13.60 1.47
CA ARG A 184 -9.10 14.71 1.14
C ARG A 184 -8.36 15.89 0.49
N ARG A 185 -7.14 16.20 0.94
CA ARG A 185 -6.31 17.24 0.32
C ARG A 185 -5.99 16.88 -1.13
N VAL A 186 -5.48 15.68 -1.38
CA VAL A 186 -5.16 15.21 -2.75
C VAL A 186 -6.40 15.20 -3.65
N ALA A 187 -7.54 14.71 -3.14
CA ALA A 187 -8.80 14.68 -3.90
C ALA A 187 -9.25 16.08 -4.33
N ARG A 188 -9.17 17.07 -3.43
CA ARG A 188 -9.50 18.47 -3.75
C ARG A 188 -8.55 19.06 -4.77
N SER A 189 -7.24 18.88 -4.60
CA SER A 189 -6.23 19.41 -5.52
C SER A 189 -6.39 18.83 -6.94
N LEU A 190 -6.68 17.52 -7.05
CA LEU A 190 -6.96 16.88 -8.34
C LEU A 190 -8.26 17.41 -8.95
N ALA A 191 -9.32 17.60 -8.16
CA ALA A 191 -10.57 18.15 -8.66
C ALA A 191 -10.41 19.60 -9.13
N GLU A 192 -9.74 20.46 -8.37
CA GLU A 192 -9.51 21.87 -8.70
C GLU A 192 -8.65 22.04 -9.95
N ALA A 193 -7.63 21.20 -10.14
CA ALA A 193 -6.79 21.22 -11.32
C ALA A 193 -7.53 20.79 -12.61
N ASN A 194 -8.66 20.08 -12.50
CA ASN A 194 -9.38 19.49 -13.63
C ASN A 194 -10.83 20.02 -13.76
N ARG A 195 -11.12 21.19 -13.17
CA ARG A 195 -12.34 21.97 -13.43
C ARG A 195 -12.19 22.82 -14.68
#